data_AF-A0A6C2C7S6-F1
#
_entry.id   AF-A0A6C2C7S6-F1
#
_cell.length_a   1.000
_cell.length_b   1.000
_cell.length_c   1.000
_cell.angle_alpha   90.00
_cell.angle_beta   90.00
_cell.angle_gamma   90.00
#
_symmetry.space_group_name_H-M   'P 1'
#
loop_
_entity.id
_entity.type
_entity.pdbx_description
1 polymer ?
#
loop_
_entity_poly.entity_id
_entity_poly.type
_entity_poly.pdbx_seq_one_letter_code
_entity_poly.pdbx_strand_id
1 'polypeptide(L)'
;MEQGLKIVTEYGEFIQPSMLTPESIQKLSDEQLEAVTEYIRLFASYKAKLETELKQRINNGSSFEHATTTTSTSLKTGDLPSTAKAEFLKDWGWDAFELKTPTKLKKRFGSDIEKDIEKVGVYDTTEKFNWK
;
A
#
# COMPACT_ATOMS: atom_id res chain seq x y z
N MET A 1 22.53 -3.43 -26.02
CA MET A 1 22.96 -3.83 -24.66
C MET A 1 21.73 -3.80 -23.79
N GLU A 2 21.27 -4.94 -23.28
CA GLU A 2 20.20 -4.94 -22.26
C GLU A 2 20.76 -4.28 -20.99
N GLN A 3 20.31 -3.05 -20.72
CA GLN A 3 20.61 -2.35 -19.48
C GLN A 3 19.57 -2.77 -18.45
N GLY A 4 19.94 -3.72 -17.58
CA GLY A 4 19.09 -4.23 -16.52
C GLY A 4 19.84 -4.30 -15.19
N LEU A 5 19.10 -4.23 -14.07
CA LEU A 5 19.67 -4.39 -12.74
C LEU A 5 20.23 -5.83 -12.60
N LYS A 6 21.48 -5.95 -12.14
CA LYS A 6 22.13 -7.24 -11.88
C LYS A 6 22.54 -7.29 -10.42
N ILE A 7 22.23 -8.39 -9.73
CA ILE A 7 22.83 -8.69 -8.44
C ILE A 7 24.20 -9.31 -8.73
N VAL A 8 25.24 -8.77 -8.11
CA VAL A 8 26.58 -9.34 -8.16
C VAL A 8 26.83 -9.95 -6.79
N THR A 9 26.98 -11.27 -6.73
CA THR A 9 27.33 -11.96 -5.48
C THR A 9 28.76 -11.62 -5.09
N GLU A 10 29.13 -11.88 -3.84
CA GLU A 10 30.51 -11.70 -3.36
C GLU A 10 31.55 -12.57 -4.12
N TYR A 11 31.08 -13.61 -4.82
CA TYR A 11 31.87 -14.48 -5.67
C TYR A 11 31.96 -13.99 -7.14
N GLY A 12 31.39 -12.82 -7.44
CA GLY A 12 31.40 -12.21 -8.77
C GLY A 12 30.37 -12.81 -9.74
N GLU A 13 29.41 -13.60 -9.24
CA GLU A 13 28.37 -14.18 -10.07
C GLU A 13 27.26 -13.17 -10.34
N PHE A 14 26.76 -13.18 -11.57
CA PHE A 14 25.68 -12.29 -11.99
C PHE A 14 24.34 -13.00 -11.92
N ILE A 15 23.47 -12.53 -11.04
CA ILE A 15 22.09 -13.00 -10.93
C ILE A 15 21.18 -11.89 -11.44
N GLN A 16 20.52 -12.13 -12.57
CA GLN A 16 19.46 -11.25 -13.05
C GLN A 16 18.14 -11.65 -12.38
N PRO A 17 17.23 -10.70 -12.09
CA PRO A 17 15.91 -11.04 -11.54
C PRO A 17 15.14 -12.07 -12.39
N SER A 18 15.30 -12.03 -13.72
CA SER A 18 14.71 -13.00 -14.66
C SER A 18 15.22 -14.43 -14.49
N MET A 19 16.38 -14.61 -13.85
CA MET A 19 17.00 -15.92 -13.60
C MET A 19 16.52 -16.56 -12.30
N LEU A 20 15.75 -15.85 -11.46
CA LEU A 20 15.21 -16.36 -10.19
C LEU A 20 13.87 -17.09 -10.41
N THR A 21 13.93 -18.24 -11.09
CA THR A 21 12.79 -19.17 -11.23
C THR A 21 12.75 -20.11 -10.03
N PRO A 22 11.59 -20.74 -9.72
CA PRO A 22 11.51 -21.71 -8.62
C PRO A 22 12.56 -22.82 -8.71
N GLU A 23 12.84 -23.28 -9.93
CA GLU A 23 13.81 -24.34 -10.21
C GLU A 23 15.27 -23.89 -10.05
N SER A 24 15.60 -22.63 -10.36
CA SER A 24 16.95 -22.11 -10.18
C SER A 24 17.22 -21.76 -8.73
N ILE A 25 16.22 -21.25 -8.00
CA ILE A 25 16.32 -20.95 -6.57
C ILE A 25 16.68 -22.21 -5.77
N GLN A 26 16.09 -23.37 -6.09
CA GLN A 26 16.41 -24.65 -5.45
C GLN A 26 17.84 -25.14 -5.70
N LYS A 27 18.52 -24.59 -6.71
CA LYS A 27 19.89 -24.97 -7.09
C LYS A 27 20.94 -24.02 -6.53
N LEU A 28 20.54 -22.95 -5.86
CA LEU A 28 21.45 -22.04 -5.19
C LEU A 28 22.06 -22.72 -3.96
N SER A 29 23.35 -22.46 -3.70
CA SER A 29 23.94 -22.81 -2.41
C SER A 29 23.31 -21.96 -1.29
N ASP A 30 23.49 -22.40 -0.05
CA ASP A 30 23.01 -21.66 1.12
C ASP A 30 23.59 -20.23 1.15
N GLU A 31 24.88 -20.07 0.83
CA GLU A 31 25.54 -18.75 0.77
C GLU A 31 24.95 -17.86 -0.34
N GLN A 32 24.72 -18.44 -1.52
CA GLN A 32 24.10 -17.71 -2.63
C GLN A 32 22.67 -17.27 -2.30
N LEU A 33 21.90 -18.14 -1.64
CA LEU A 33 20.54 -17.86 -1.22
C LEU A 33 20.48 -16.73 -0.19
N GLU A 34 21.37 -16.76 0.80
CA GLU A 34 21.49 -15.69 1.80
C GLU A 34 21.89 -14.36 1.15
N ALA A 35 22.94 -14.36 0.33
CA ALA A 35 23.42 -13.15 -0.33
C ALA A 35 22.35 -12.50 -1.21
N VAL A 36 21.66 -13.28 -2.06
CA VAL A 36 20.58 -12.78 -2.92
C VAL A 36 19.43 -12.22 -2.07
N THR A 37 19.07 -12.90 -0.98
CA THR A 37 18.00 -12.46 -0.08
C THR A 37 18.34 -11.13 0.58
N GLU A 38 19.58 -10.95 1.02
CA GLU A 38 20.04 -9.70 1.63
C GLU A 38 20.01 -8.54 0.62
N TYR A 39 20.44 -8.76 -0.62
CA TYR A 39 20.33 -7.75 -1.68
C TYR A 39 18.87 -7.38 -1.99
N ILE A 40 17.97 -8.37 -2.05
CA ILE A 40 16.54 -8.12 -2.23
C ILE A 40 15.97 -7.31 -1.07
N ARG A 41 16.34 -7.65 0.18
CA ARG A 41 15.90 -6.93 1.39
C ARG A 41 16.34 -5.47 1.36
N LEU A 42 17.62 -5.22 1.03
CA LEU A 42 18.17 -3.88 0.89
C LEU A 42 17.44 -3.11 -0.22
N PHE A 43 17.26 -3.71 -1.39
CA PHE A 43 16.56 -3.07 -2.51
C PHE A 43 15.09 -2.76 -2.18
N ALA A 44 14.39 -3.67 -1.51
CA ALA A 44 13.01 -3.48 -1.07
C ALA A 44 12.86 -2.25 -0.16
N SER A 45 13.88 -1.94 0.66
CA SER A 45 13.88 -0.73 1.49
C SER A 45 13.88 0.59 0.69
N TYR A 46 14.38 0.56 -0.56
CA TYR A 46 14.39 1.72 -1.46
C TYR A 46 13.16 1.82 -2.37
N LYS A 47 12.38 0.74 -2.51
CA LYS A 47 11.21 0.67 -3.42
C LYS A 47 10.29 1.87 -3.28
N ALA A 48 9.86 2.19 -2.06
CA ALA A 48 8.93 3.30 -1.82
C ALA A 48 9.51 4.67 -2.22
N LYS A 49 10.83 4.87 -2.03
CA LYS A 49 11.53 6.11 -2.42
C LYS A 49 11.58 6.24 -3.94
N LEU A 50 11.90 5.14 -4.63
CA LEU A 50 11.94 5.10 -6.10
C LEU A 50 10.54 5.34 -6.70
N GLU A 51 9.50 4.69 -6.16
CA GLU A 51 8.12 4.89 -6.60
C GLU A 51 7.64 6.32 -6.39
N THR A 52 8.03 6.95 -5.28
CA THR A 52 7.71 8.35 -5.00
C THR A 52 8.32 9.29 -6.04
N GLU A 53 9.61 9.12 -6.34
CA GLU A 53 10.30 9.91 -7.35
C GLU A 53 9.70 9.70 -8.75
N LEU A 54 9.44 8.43 -9.12
CA LEU A 54 8.83 8.08 -10.40
C LEU A 54 7.48 8.78 -10.57
N LYS A 55 6.64 8.77 -9.53
CA LYS A 55 5.35 9.47 -9.50
C LYS A 55 5.51 10.97 -9.66
N GLN A 56 6.47 11.58 -8.96
CA GLN A 56 6.75 13.02 -9.09
C GLN A 56 7.15 13.39 -10.53
N ARG A 57 8.03 12.61 -11.15
CA ARG A 57 8.47 12.85 -12.54
C ARG A 57 7.34 12.70 -13.56
N ILE A 58 6.48 11.68 -13.39
CA ILE A 58 5.28 11.51 -14.23
C ILE A 58 4.37 12.74 -14.09
N ASN A 59 4.13 13.20 -12.87
CA ASN A 59 3.30 14.39 -12.63
C ASN A 59 3.93 15.67 -13.20
N ASN A 60 5.25 15.73 -13.31
CA ASN A 60 6.00 16.84 -13.89
C ASN A 60 6.19 16.72 -15.42
N GLY A 61 5.54 15.74 -16.07
CA GLY A 61 5.48 15.62 -17.53
C GLY A 61 6.45 14.61 -18.16
N SER A 62 7.20 13.84 -17.37
CA SER A 62 8.03 12.76 -17.90
C SER A 62 7.19 11.53 -18.25
N SER A 63 7.59 10.78 -19.28
CA SER A 63 6.94 9.52 -19.68
C SER A 63 7.90 8.35 -19.49
N PHE A 64 7.37 7.21 -19.07
CA PHE A 64 8.12 5.97 -18.85
C PHE A 64 7.41 4.81 -19.55
N GLU A 65 8.19 3.86 -20.05
CA GLU A 65 7.67 2.72 -20.83
C GLU A 65 6.79 1.77 -19.99
N HIS A 66 7.13 1.58 -18.72
CA HIS A 66 6.49 0.59 -17.85
C HIS A 66 5.75 1.20 -16.64
N ALA A 67 5.62 2.53 -16.58
CA ALA A 67 4.98 3.20 -15.45
C ALA A 67 4.04 4.33 -15.88
N THR A 68 2.87 4.38 -15.26
CA THR A 68 1.87 5.42 -15.45
C THR A 68 1.19 5.77 -14.14
N THR A 69 0.68 6.99 -14.03
CA THR A 69 -0.17 7.41 -12.91
C THR A 69 -1.60 7.54 -13.39
N THR A 70 -2.52 6.77 -12.81
CA THR A 70 -3.96 6.96 -13.04
C THR A 70 -4.54 7.81 -11.92
N THR A 71 -5.13 8.94 -12.26
CA THR A 71 -5.86 9.77 -11.30
C THR A 71 -7.31 9.29 -11.23
N SER A 72 -7.71 8.74 -10.08
CA SER A 72 -9.12 8.47 -9.77
C SER A 72 -9.63 9.51 -8.78
N THR A 73 -10.61 10.30 -9.19
CA THR A 73 -11.33 11.20 -8.27
C THR A 73 -12.49 10.43 -7.67
N SER A 74 -12.48 10.25 -6.36
CA SER A 74 -13.63 9.72 -5.61
C SER A 74 -14.26 10.86 -4.82
N LEU A 75 -15.58 10.99 -4.93
CA LEU A 75 -16.34 11.86 -4.03
C LEU A 75 -16.28 11.23 -2.63
N LYS A 76 -15.77 11.98 -1.65
CA LYS A 76 -15.81 11.58 -0.25
C LYS A 76 -16.70 12.54 0.52
N THR A 77 -17.60 12.01 1.34
CA THR A 77 -18.31 12.81 2.34
C THR A 77 -17.30 13.16 3.44
N GLY A 78 -17.03 14.46 3.60
CA GLY A 78 -16.15 14.97 4.66
C GLY A 78 -16.84 14.94 6.02
N ASP A 79 -16.09 15.29 7.07
CA ASP A 79 -16.69 15.56 8.38
C ASP A 79 -17.52 16.85 8.28
N LEU A 80 -18.85 16.70 8.13
CA LEU A 80 -19.77 17.83 8.01
C LEU A 80 -19.83 18.65 9.32
N PRO A 81 -20.02 19.99 9.24
CA PRO A 81 -20.31 20.82 10.41
C PRO A 81 -21.64 20.42 11.05
N SER A 82 -21.84 20.80 12.33
CA SER A 82 -23.03 20.42 13.11
C SER A 82 -24.35 20.89 12.46
N THR A 83 -24.35 22.05 11.82
CA THR A 83 -25.50 22.60 11.09
C THR A 83 -25.90 21.71 9.91
N ALA A 84 -24.95 21.37 9.05
CA ALA A 84 -25.20 20.47 7.92
C ALA A 84 -25.59 19.06 8.38
N LYS A 85 -25.03 18.56 9.50
CA LYS A 85 -25.46 17.28 10.09
C LYS A 85 -26.91 17.31 10.57
N ALA A 86 -27.35 18.42 11.16
CA ALA A 86 -28.74 18.57 11.60
C ALA A 86 -29.71 18.59 10.41
N GLU A 87 -29.34 19.27 9.32
CA GLU A 87 -30.11 19.28 8.07
C GLU A 87 -30.19 17.88 7.44
N PHE A 88 -29.07 17.17 7.33
CA PHE A 88 -29.05 15.80 6.82
C PHE A 88 -29.89 14.83 7.67
N LEU A 89 -29.83 14.96 9.00
CA LEU A 89 -30.64 14.15 9.91
C LEU A 89 -32.14 14.45 9.75
N LYS A 90 -32.49 15.71 9.53
CA LYS A 90 -33.89 16.12 9.30
C LYS A 90 -34.43 15.56 7.98
N ASP A 91 -33.64 15.61 6.92
CA ASP A 91 -34.10 15.30 5.57
C ASP A 91 -34.02 13.81 5.23
N TRP A 92 -33.04 13.08 5.80
CA TRP A 92 -32.71 11.71 5.43
C TRP A 92 -32.62 10.72 6.60
N GLY A 93 -32.81 11.19 7.84
CA GLY A 93 -32.78 10.34 9.04
C GLY A 93 -31.40 9.78 9.37
N TRP A 94 -31.37 8.76 10.24
CA TRP A 94 -30.13 8.10 10.68
C TRP A 94 -29.48 7.26 9.57
N ASP A 95 -30.24 6.88 8.54
CA ASP A 95 -29.75 6.10 7.39
C ASP A 95 -28.70 6.88 6.56
N ALA A 96 -28.67 8.21 6.68
CA ALA A 96 -27.65 9.06 6.07
C ALA A 96 -26.31 9.06 6.84
N PHE A 97 -26.21 8.37 7.97
CA PHE A 97 -25.03 8.41 8.84
C PHE A 97 -24.45 7.02 9.07
N GLU A 98 -23.15 6.90 8.80
CA GLU A 98 -22.36 5.76 9.25
C GLU A 98 -21.66 6.08 10.58
N LEU A 99 -21.52 5.05 11.41
CA LEU A 99 -20.71 5.14 12.62
C LEU A 99 -19.25 5.42 12.24
N LYS A 100 -18.61 6.31 12.99
CA LYS A 100 -17.16 6.53 12.83
C LYS A 100 -16.40 5.25 13.15
N THR A 101 -15.21 5.11 12.57
CA THR A 101 -14.35 3.96 12.85
C THR A 101 -14.07 3.81 14.35
N PRO A 102 -13.87 2.58 14.86
CA PRO A 102 -13.56 2.33 16.28
C PRO A 102 -12.47 3.24 16.84
N THR A 103 -11.39 3.44 16.10
CA THR A 103 -10.28 4.33 16.50
C THR A 103 -10.73 5.78 16.70
N LYS A 104 -11.59 6.31 15.82
CA LYS A 104 -12.11 7.68 15.92
C LYS A 104 -13.10 7.82 17.09
N LEU A 105 -13.91 6.79 17.34
CA LEU A 105 -14.83 6.75 18.46
C LEU A 105 -14.08 6.69 19.80
N LYS A 106 -13.12 5.76 19.96
CA LYS A 106 -12.28 5.66 21.16
C LYS A 106 -11.49 6.95 21.43
N LYS A 107 -10.94 7.59 20.38
CA LYS A 107 -10.25 8.88 20.54
C LYS A 107 -11.14 9.98 21.12
N ARG A 108 -12.45 9.96 20.82
CA ARG A 108 -13.39 10.99 21.26
C ARG A 108 -14.05 10.67 22.60
N PHE A 109 -14.36 9.40 22.84
CA PHE A 109 -15.19 8.96 23.96
C PHE A 109 -14.45 8.06 24.97
N GLY A 110 -13.15 7.80 24.77
CA GLY A 110 -12.34 7.01 25.68
C GLY A 110 -12.73 5.52 25.72
N SER A 111 -12.49 4.88 26.86
CA SER A 111 -12.82 3.47 27.11
C SER A 111 -14.32 3.20 27.23
N ASP A 112 -15.13 4.22 27.52
CA ASP A 112 -16.55 4.04 27.84
C ASP A 112 -17.35 3.51 26.65
N ILE A 113 -16.91 3.78 25.43
CA ILE A 113 -17.56 3.33 24.19
C ILE A 113 -17.14 1.91 23.75
N GLU A 114 -16.18 1.27 24.43
CA GLU A 114 -15.62 -0.02 23.99
C GLU A 114 -16.66 -1.14 23.92
N LYS A 115 -17.51 -1.25 24.95
CA LYS A 115 -18.59 -2.25 24.99
C LYS A 115 -19.62 -2.07 23.88
N ASP A 116 -19.82 -0.84 23.41
CA ASP A 116 -20.78 -0.55 22.36
C ASP A 116 -20.19 -0.75 20.97
N ILE A 117 -18.88 -0.48 20.80
CA ILE A 117 -18.14 -0.84 19.59
C ILE A 117 -18.12 -2.36 19.41
N GLU A 118 -17.86 -3.13 20.47
CA GLU A 118 -17.78 -4.59 20.41
C GLU A 118 -19.10 -5.25 19.98
N LYS A 119 -20.25 -4.65 20.33
CA LYS A 119 -21.57 -5.18 19.95
C LYS A 119 -21.89 -5.01 18.45
N VAL A 120 -21.26 -4.05 17.78
CA VAL A 120 -21.61 -3.66 16.40
C VAL A 120 -20.46 -3.82 15.40
N GLY A 121 -19.27 -4.21 15.87
CA GLY A 121 -18.08 -4.35 15.04
C GLY A 121 -18.16 -5.55 14.09
N VAL A 122 -17.95 -5.31 12.80
CA VAL A 122 -17.79 -6.35 11.77
C VAL A 122 -16.37 -6.27 11.24
N TYR A 123 -15.67 -7.41 11.21
CA TYR A 123 -14.31 -7.49 10.65
C TYR A 123 -14.39 -7.66 9.14
N ASP A 124 -13.88 -6.69 8.38
CA ASP A 124 -13.74 -6.78 6.94
C ASP A 124 -12.26 -6.98 6.57
N THR A 125 -11.98 -7.99 5.75
CA THR A 125 -10.62 -8.37 5.34
C THR A 125 -10.41 -7.92 3.90
N THR A 126 -9.51 -6.96 3.67
CA THR A 126 -9.20 -6.47 2.33
C THR A 126 -7.74 -6.76 1.99
N GLU A 127 -7.49 -7.54 0.94
CA GLU A 127 -6.16 -7.76 0.37
C GLU A 127 -5.93 -6.81 -0.82
N LYS A 128 -4.77 -6.12 -0.89
CA LYS A 128 -4.40 -5.29 -2.06
C LYS A 128 -2.88 -5.13 -2.27
N PHE A 129 -2.43 -5.52 -3.46
CA PHE A 129 -1.37 -4.89 -4.27
C PHE A 129 -1.30 -5.59 -5.65
N ASN A 130 -1.18 -4.86 -6.77
CA ASN A 130 -1.13 -5.47 -8.12
C ASN A 130 -0.09 -4.81 -9.06
N TRP A 131 0.65 -5.65 -9.80
CA TRP A 131 1.52 -5.30 -10.93
C TRP A 131 0.79 -5.49 -12.27
N LYS A 132 1.32 -4.92 -13.36
CA LYS A 132 0.81 -5.07 -14.74
C LYS A 132 1.49 -6.23 -15.46
#